data_AF-A0A522XYA3-F1
#
_entry.id   AF-A0A522XYA3-F1
#
_cell.length_a   1.000
_cell.length_b   1.000
_cell.length_c   1.000
_cell.angle_alpha   90.00
_cell.angle_beta   90.00
_cell.angle_gamma   90.00
#
_symmetry.space_group_name_H-M   'P 1'
#
loop_
_entity.id
_entity.type
_entity.pdbx_description
1 polymer ?
#
loop_
_entity_poly.entity_id
_entity_poly.type
_entity_poly.pdbx_seq_one_letter_code
_entity_poly.pdbx_strand_id
1 'polypeptide(L)' 'MSVFSRGERVRIVDSKKEYDRVYRIKDMKKTKDGGVLYLLRSLEEDPVLRLYYEDKESLLERIC' A
#
# COMPACT_ATOMS: atom_id res chain seq x y z
N MET A 1 14.28 -2.46 -8.32
CA MET A 1 12.97 -2.22 -8.99
C MET A 1 11.91 -2.13 -7.92
N SER A 2 10.87 -1.29 -8.04
CA SER A 2 9.76 -1.36 -7.06
C SER A 2 9.01 -2.67 -7.27
N VAL A 3 8.67 -3.36 -6.18
CA VAL A 3 7.96 -4.64 -6.22
C VAL A 3 6.55 -4.49 -6.81
N PHE A 4 6.01 -3.26 -6.72
CA PHE A 4 4.68 -2.91 -7.17
C PHE A 4 4.68 -1.90 -8.31
N SER A 5 3.53 -1.82 -9.00
CA SER A 5 3.22 -0.90 -10.09
C SER A 5 1.98 -0.06 -9.81
N ARG A 6 1.91 1.12 -10.42
CA ARG A 6 0.72 1.98 -10.36
C ARG A 6 -0.48 1.22 -10.94
N GLY A 7 -1.62 1.27 -10.25
CA GLY A 7 -2.85 0.61 -10.66
C GLY A 7 -3.06 -0.78 -10.04
N GLU A 8 -2.01 -1.39 -9.48
CA GLU A 8 -2.14 -2.68 -8.78
C GLU A 8 -3.06 -2.58 -7.56
N ARG A 9 -3.77 -3.68 -7.29
CA ARG A 9 -4.61 -3.84 -6.11
C ARG A 9 -3.79 -4.51 -5.02
N VAL A 10 -3.85 -3.93 -3.83
CA VAL A 10 -3.12 -4.42 -2.65
C VAL A 10 -4.00 -4.36 -1.41
N ARG A 11 -3.67 -5.18 -0.42
CA ARG A 11 -4.12 -5.00 0.96
C ARG A 11 -2.92 -4.72 1.86
N ILE A 12 -3.18 -4.03 2.97
CA ILE A 12 -2.18 -3.84 4.02
C ILE A 12 -2.30 -5.02 4.98
N VAL A 13 -1.21 -5.73 5.18
CA VAL A 13 -1.12 -6.82 6.15
C VAL A 13 -0.25 -6.33 7.30
N ASP A 14 -0.86 -6.17 8.47
CA ASP A 14 -0.15 -5.80 9.70
C ASP A 14 -0.21 -6.98 10.67
N SER A 15 0.93 -7.33 11.25
CA SER A 15 1.07 -8.41 12.24
C SER A 15 0.10 -8.30 13.43
N LYS A 16 -0.38 -7.09 13.74
CA LYS A 16 -1.29 -6.82 14.86
C LYS A 16 -2.74 -6.60 14.44
N LYS A 17 -3.00 -6.34 13.16
CA LYS A 17 -4.33 -6.00 12.63
C LYS A 17 -4.50 -6.49 11.20
N GLU A 18 -5.54 -7.29 10.97
CA GLU A 18 -6.01 -7.52 9.61
C GLU A 18 -6.79 -6.29 9.12
N TYR A 19 -6.25 -5.60 8.12
CA TYR A 19 -7.00 -4.61 7.36
C TYR A 19 -7.58 -5.30 6.12
N ASP A 20 -8.84 -5.72 6.19
CA ASP A 20 -9.54 -6.38 5.06
C ASP A 20 -9.92 -5.40 3.92
N ARG A 21 -9.32 -4.21 3.91
CA ARG A 21 -9.57 -3.17 2.91
C ARG A 21 -8.64 -3.34 1.73
N VAL A 22 -9.22 -3.30 0.54
CA VAL A 22 -8.48 -3.32 -0.72
C VAL A 22 -8.22 -1.89 -1.19
N TYR A 23 -6.96 -1.63 -1.53
CA TYR A 23 -6.49 -0.36 -2.07
C TYR A 23 -5.99 -0.53 -3.49
N ARG A 24 -5.97 0.58 -4.24
CA ARG A 24 -5.25 0.70 -5.51
C ARG A 24 -4.05 1.63 -5.35
N ILE A 25 -2.89 1.21 -5.82
CA ILE A 25 -1.69 2.05 -5.84
C ILE A 25 -1.88 3.18 -6.83
N LYS A 26 -1.80 4.42 -6.35
CA LYS A 26 -1.89 5.64 -7.17
C LYS A 26 -0.54 6.21 -7.49
N ASP A 27 0.41 6.14 -6.57
CA ASP A 27 1.77 6.62 -6.78
C ASP A 27 2.74 5.94 -5.81
N MET A 28 4.03 6.00 -6.12
CA MET A 28 5.11 5.43 -5.32
C MET A 28 6.33 6.33 -5.35
N LYS A 29 6.97 6.52 -4.20
CA LYS A 29 8.18 7.32 -4.08
C LYS A 29 9.21 6.60 -3.24
N LYS A 30 10.42 6.42 -3.78
CA LYS A 30 11.56 5.97 -2.99
C LYS A 30 12.01 7.07 -2.03
N THR A 31 12.26 6.69 -0.79
CA THR A 31 12.78 7.58 0.25
C THR A 31 14.31 7.53 0.27
N LYS A 32 14.95 8.51 0.93
CA LYS A 32 16.42 8.66 0.93
C LYS A 32 17.13 7.52 1.66
N ASP A 33 16.45 6.86 2.59
CA ASP A 33 16.89 5.71 3.38
C ASP A 33 16.65 4.36 2.68
N GLY A 34 16.16 4.37 1.43
CA GLY A 34 15.95 3.15 0.64
C GLY A 34 14.58 2.51 0.79
N GLY A 35 13.71 3.05 1.66
CA GLY A 35 12.31 2.65 1.75
C GLY A 35 11.46 3.10 0.55
N VAL A 36 10.19 2.68 0.55
CA VAL A 36 9.21 3.06 -0.47
C VAL A 36 7.94 3.56 0.22
N LEU A 37 7.52 4.76 -0.15
CA LEU A 37 6.26 5.37 0.24
C LEU A 37 5.23 5.17 -0.87
N TYR A 38 4.06 4.68 -0.51
CA TYR A 38 2.94 4.39 -1.41
C TYR A 38 1.79 5.36 -1.15
N LEU A 39 1.21 5.88 -2.21
CA LEU A 39 -0.09 6.54 -2.17
C LEU A 39 -1.15 5.53 -2.57
N LEU A 40 -2.01 5.17 -1.62
CA LEU A 40 -3.06 4.18 -1.75
C LEU A 40 -4.42 4.88 -1.83
N ARG A 41 -5.31 4.38 -2.70
CA ARG A 41 -6.72 4.80 -2.74
C ARG A 41 -7.61 3.63 -2.34
N SER A 42 -8.45 3.81 -1.32
CA SER A 42 -9.47 2.82 -0.94
C SER A 42 -10.41 2.57 -2.13
N LEU A 43 -10.82 1.32 -2.30
CA LEU A 43 -11.84 0.91 -3.29
C LEU A 43 -13.24 0.79 -2.67
N GLU A 44 -13.44 1.21 -1.43
CA GLU A 44 -14.75 1.34 -0.78
C GLU A 44 -15.58 2.49 -1.40
N GLU A 45 -16.87 2.57 -1.04
CA GLU A 45 -17.82 3.57 -1.58
C GLU A 45 -17.36 5.02 -1.38
N ASP A 46 -16.65 5.31 -0.28
CA ASP A 46 -16.01 6.60 -0.04
C ASP A 46 -14.47 6.50 -0.16
N PRO A 47 -13.90 6.86 -1.32
CA PRO A 47 -12.51 6.57 -1.64
C PRO A 47 -11.54 7.51 -0.90
N VAL A 48 -11.09 7.08 0.27
CA VAL A 48 -10.04 7.77 1.03
C VAL A 48 -8.65 7.51 0.44
N LEU A 49 -7.83 8.56 0.35
CA LEU A 49 -6.40 8.46 0.05
C LEU A 49 -5.60 8.22 1.34
N ARG A 50 -4.68 7.27 1.30
CA ARG A 50 -3.79 6.93 2.41
C ARG A 50 -2.34 6.94 1.93
N LEU A 51 -1.47 7.63 2.66
CA LEU A 51 -0.04 7.46 2.54
C LEU A 51 0.38 6.27 3.40
N TYR A 52 1.20 5.40 2.84
CA TYR A 52 1.64 4.18 3.48
C TYR A 52 3.13 3.97 3.27
N TYR A 53 3.86 3.69 4.35
CA TYR A 53 5.29 3.38 4.33
C TYR A 53 5.44 1.92 4.78
N GLU A 54 6.10 1.10 3.97
CA GLU A 54 6.37 -0.29 4.35
C GLU A 54 7.43 -0.35 5.45
N ASP A 55 7.16 -1.16 6.47
CA ASP A 55 8.11 -1.48 7.53
C ASP A 55 8.08 -2.99 7.84
N LYS A 56 8.79 -3.43 8.89
CA LYS A 56 8.88 -4.88 9.21
C LYS A 56 7.61 -5.46 9.83
N GLU A 57 6.72 -4.62 10.35
CA GLU A 57 5.50 -5.04 11.05
C GLU A 57 4.26 -4.91 10.16
N SER A 58 4.33 -4.08 9.11
CA SER A 58 3.26 -3.86 8.15
C SER A 58 3.80 -3.89 6.71
N LEU A 59 3.20 -4.74 5.88
CA LEU A 59 3.58 -4.94 4.48
C LEU A 59 2.38 -4.78 3.53
N LEU A 60 2.67 -4.58 2.24
CA LEU A 60 1.66 -4.70 1.18
C LEU A 60 1.63 -6.13 0.64
N GLU A 61 0.41 -6.66 0.47
CA GLU A 61 0.18 -7.90 -0.24
C GLU A 61 -0.61 -7.63 -1.53
N ARG A 62 -0.15 -8.22 -2.64
CA ARG A 62 -0.83 -8.11 -3.95
C ARG A 62 -2.09 -8.97 -3.97
N ILE A 63 -3.18 -8.40 -4.50
CA ILE A 63 -4.41 -9.13 -4.78
C ILE A 63 -4.52 -9.32 -6.30
N CYS A 64 -4.47 -10.58 -6.74
CA CYS A 64 -4.67 -10.99 -8.13
C CYS A 64 -6.15 -10.98 -8.53
#